data_AF-A0A358E0V9-F1
#
_entry.id   AF-A0A358E0V9-F1
#
_cell.length_a   1.000
_cell.length_b   1.000
_cell.length_c   1.000
_cell.angle_alpha   90.00
_cell.angle_beta   90.00
_cell.angle_gamma   90.00
#
_symmetry.space_group_name_H-M   'P 1'
#
loop_
_entity.id
_entity.type
_entity.pdbx_description
1 polymer ?
#
loop_
_entity_poly.entity_id
_entity_poly.type
_entity_poly.pdbx_seq_one_letter_code
_entity_poly.pdbx_strand_id
1 'polypeptide(L)'
;MQTLTITTPDDWHLHFRDNEMLPETVPATARCFQRAIVMPNLVPPVVNAEMAVAYKQRIEAARPKGSHFEPLMTLFLTNQTTPRDIAEAKQAGVTACKLYPAGATTNSDAAVKGIEALYP
;
A
#
# COMPACT_ATOMS: atom_id res chain seq x y z
N MET A 1 27.57 -23.95 10.29
CA MET A 1 26.47 -23.01 9.96
C MET A 1 27.11 -21.80 9.30
N GLN A 2 26.67 -21.43 8.10
CA GLN A 2 27.21 -20.25 7.39
C GLN A 2 26.25 -19.08 7.64
N THR A 3 26.79 -17.92 8.00
CA THR A 3 26.01 -16.74 8.42
C THR A 3 26.30 -15.56 7.50
N LEU A 4 25.26 -14.84 7.10
CA LEU A 4 25.36 -13.56 6.40
C LEU A 4 24.60 -12.50 7.21
N THR A 5 25.26 -11.38 7.52
CA THR A 5 24.65 -10.22 8.16
C THR A 5 24.45 -9.14 7.11
N ILE A 6 23.24 -8.60 7.04
CA ILE A 6 22.87 -7.48 6.16
C ILE A 6 22.20 -6.39 6.98
N THR A 7 22.23 -5.16 6.46
CA THR A 7 21.34 -4.09 6.93
C THR A 7 19.90 -4.56 6.80
N THR A 8 19.06 -4.27 7.79
CA THR A 8 17.63 -4.63 7.76
C THR A 8 16.99 -4.16 6.45
N PRO A 9 16.42 -5.07 5.65
CA PRO A 9 15.88 -4.73 4.34
C PRO A 9 14.51 -4.04 4.43
N ASP A 10 14.02 -3.58 3.28
CA ASP A 10 12.66 -3.12 3.06
C ASP A 10 11.97 -3.96 1.98
N ASP A 11 10.65 -4.08 2.04
CA ASP A 11 9.83 -4.75 1.01
C ASP A 11 9.09 -3.74 0.14
N TRP A 12 9.55 -3.55 -1.10
CA TRP A 12 9.03 -2.51 -1.99
C TRP A 12 7.74 -2.88 -2.74
N HIS A 13 7.14 -4.05 -2.49
CA HIS A 13 5.84 -4.41 -3.08
C HIS A 13 5.12 -5.49 -2.26
N LEU A 14 4.22 -5.08 -1.35
CA LEU A 14 3.57 -6.02 -0.43
C LEU A 14 2.04 -5.88 -0.36
N HIS A 15 1.35 -7.01 -0.18
CA HIS A 15 -0.10 -7.09 0.01
C HIS A 15 -0.41 -7.58 1.42
N PHE A 16 -0.82 -6.67 2.32
CA PHE A 16 -1.22 -7.04 3.68
C PHE A 16 -2.63 -7.63 3.78
N ARG A 17 -3.47 -7.44 2.76
CA ARG A 17 -4.93 -7.67 2.82
C ARG A 17 -5.57 -6.75 3.87
N ASP A 18 -6.67 -7.15 4.51
CA ASP A 18 -7.33 -6.32 5.51
C ASP A 18 -7.98 -7.20 6.60
N ASN A 19 -8.54 -6.55 7.63
CA ASN A 19 -9.32 -7.18 8.69
C ASN A 19 -8.57 -8.35 9.35
N GLU A 20 -9.17 -9.54 9.36
CA GLU A 20 -8.66 -10.76 10.01
C GLU A 20 -7.28 -11.20 9.51
N MET A 21 -6.86 -10.75 8.33
CA MET A 21 -5.53 -11.07 7.79
C MET A 21 -4.43 -10.16 8.34
N LEU A 22 -4.73 -8.93 8.76
CA LEU A 22 -3.72 -7.98 9.24
C LEU A 22 -2.96 -8.49 10.48
N PRO A 23 -3.61 -9.12 11.49
CA PRO A 23 -2.93 -9.71 12.62
C PRO A 23 -1.89 -10.80 12.25
N GLU A 24 -1.99 -11.39 11.06
CA GLU A 24 -1.04 -12.41 10.59
C GLU A 24 0.04 -11.80 9.70
N THR A 25 -0.36 -10.99 8.71
CA THR A 25 0.55 -10.48 7.67
C THR A 25 1.45 -9.36 8.20
N VAL A 26 0.94 -8.47 9.06
CA VAL A 26 1.73 -7.34 9.58
C VAL A 26 2.86 -7.81 10.49
N PRO A 27 2.64 -8.68 11.50
CA PRO A 27 3.74 -9.22 12.29
C PRO A 27 4.71 -10.04 11.45
N ALA A 28 4.25 -10.75 10.42
CA ALA A 28 5.13 -11.53 9.56
C ALA A 28 6.16 -10.66 8.83
N THR A 29 5.73 -9.55 8.26
CA THR A 29 6.62 -8.60 7.59
C THR A 29 7.50 -7.85 8.58
N ALA A 30 6.92 -7.38 9.69
CA ALA A 30 7.63 -6.58 10.70
C ALA A 30 8.77 -7.33 11.41
N ARG A 31 8.83 -8.67 11.31
CA ARG A 31 9.97 -9.48 11.81
C ARG A 31 11.22 -9.35 10.95
N CYS A 32 11.06 -9.08 9.66
CA CYS A 32 12.14 -9.17 8.67
C CYS A 32 12.49 -7.82 8.04
N PHE A 33 11.52 -6.92 7.94
CA PHE A 33 11.64 -5.68 7.17
C PHE A 33 11.47 -4.45 8.05
N GLN A 34 12.20 -3.39 7.72
CA GLN A 34 12.09 -2.09 8.37
C GLN A 34 10.89 -1.31 7.83
N ARG A 35 10.65 -1.36 6.52
CA ARG A 35 9.54 -0.67 5.84
C ARG A 35 8.94 -1.56 4.76
N ALA A 36 7.69 -1.28 4.38
CA ALA A 36 7.12 -1.88 3.18
C ALA A 36 6.20 -0.94 2.40
N ILE A 37 6.27 -0.98 1.07
CA ILE A 37 5.30 -0.33 0.18
C ILE A 37 4.01 -1.15 0.15
N VAL A 38 2.95 -0.56 0.67
CA VAL A 38 1.64 -1.20 0.83
C VAL A 38 0.83 -1.06 -0.45
N MET A 39 0.49 -2.18 -1.07
CA MET A 39 -0.34 -2.20 -2.27
C MET A 39 -1.82 -1.87 -1.96
N PRO A 40 -2.52 -1.12 -2.83
CA PRO A 40 -3.80 -0.48 -2.49
C PRO A 40 -5.05 -1.21 -3.01
N ASN A 41 -4.89 -2.39 -3.61
CA ASN A 41 -5.94 -3.19 -4.26
C ASN A 41 -6.78 -4.02 -3.28
N LEU A 42 -7.26 -3.37 -2.22
CA LEU A 42 -8.30 -3.89 -1.34
C LEU A 42 -9.66 -3.95 -2.07
N VAL A 43 -10.70 -4.42 -1.37
CA VAL A 43 -12.10 -4.38 -1.83
C VAL A 43 -12.91 -3.57 -0.81
N PRO A 44 -13.30 -2.32 -1.12
CA PRO A 44 -12.93 -1.51 -2.31
C PRO A 44 -11.45 -1.07 -2.31
N PRO A 45 -10.87 -0.67 -3.47
CA PRO A 45 -9.49 -0.23 -3.55
C PRO A 45 -9.28 1.11 -2.83
N VAL A 46 -8.06 1.34 -2.34
CA VAL A 46 -7.67 2.59 -1.66
C VAL A 46 -7.38 3.66 -2.70
N VAL A 47 -8.34 4.58 -2.92
CA VAL A 47 -8.29 5.55 -4.03
C VAL A 47 -8.06 7.01 -3.62
N ASN A 48 -8.09 7.32 -2.31
CA ASN A 48 -7.89 8.68 -1.82
C ASN A 48 -7.12 8.72 -0.49
N ALA A 49 -6.78 9.94 -0.05
CA ALA A 49 -6.00 10.18 1.16
C ALA A 49 -6.66 9.61 2.44
N GLU A 50 -7.97 9.82 2.60
CA GLU A 50 -8.73 9.35 3.76
C GLU A 50 -8.66 7.83 3.91
N MET A 51 -8.89 7.10 2.82
CA MET A 51 -8.80 5.64 2.79
C MET A 51 -7.38 5.15 3.11
N ALA A 52 -6.36 5.84 2.59
CA ALA A 52 -4.96 5.48 2.83
C ALA A 52 -4.58 5.67 4.32
N VAL A 53 -5.01 6.78 4.94
CA VAL A 53 -4.80 7.04 6.37
C VAL A 53 -5.53 6.02 7.23
N ALA A 54 -6.79 5.75 6.93
CA ALA A 54 -7.58 4.76 7.68
C ALA A 54 -6.96 3.35 7.56
N TYR A 55 -6.48 2.97 6.38
CA TYR A 55 -5.81 1.67 6.20
C TYR A 55 -4.46 1.62 6.92
N LYS A 56 -3.67 2.70 6.88
CA LYS A 56 -2.43 2.80 7.65
C LYS A 56 -2.66 2.59 9.13
N GLN A 57 -3.69 3.23 9.70
CA GLN A 57 -4.05 3.06 11.11
C GLN A 57 -4.38 1.62 11.46
N ARG A 58 -5.12 0.89 10.60
CA ARG A 58 -5.39 -0.55 10.81
C ARG A 58 -4.10 -1.39 10.77
N ILE A 59 -3.19 -1.11 9.84
CA ILE A 59 -1.89 -1.79 9.77
C ILE A 59 -1.07 -1.52 11.03
N GLU A 60 -0.98 -0.25 11.46
CA GLU A 60 -0.22 0.13 12.66
C GLU A 60 -0.82 -0.45 13.93
N ALA A 61 -2.15 -0.63 14.00
CA ALA A 61 -2.80 -1.32 15.12
C ALA A 61 -2.48 -2.82 15.17
N ALA A 62 -2.24 -3.46 14.03
CA ALA A 62 -1.80 -4.87 13.94
C ALA A 62 -0.28 -5.05 14.13
N ARG A 63 0.48 -3.96 14.21
CA ARG A 63 1.94 -4.01 14.37
C ARG A 63 2.31 -4.50 15.79
N PRO A 64 3.25 -5.45 15.94
CA PRO A 64 3.70 -5.91 17.25
C PRO A 64 4.21 -4.78 18.15
N LYS A 65 3.92 -4.85 19.45
CA LYS A 65 4.39 -3.86 20.43
C LYS A 65 5.93 -3.77 20.38
N GLY A 66 6.45 -2.55 20.29
CA GLY A 66 7.89 -2.29 20.20
C GLY A 66 8.49 -2.46 18.79
N SER A 67 7.70 -2.87 17.79
CA SER A 67 8.17 -2.86 16.41
C SER A 67 8.25 -1.44 15.86
N HIS A 68 9.34 -1.16 15.14
CA HIS A 68 9.57 0.08 14.40
C HIS A 68 9.19 -0.03 12.91
N PHE A 69 8.46 -1.07 12.52
CA PHE A 69 8.05 -1.29 11.13
C PHE A 69 7.20 -0.13 10.60
N GLU A 70 7.54 0.39 9.42
CA GLU A 70 6.83 1.51 8.78
C GLU A 70 6.10 1.08 7.50
N PRO A 71 4.75 1.14 7.46
CA PRO A 71 4.00 0.97 6.23
C PRO A 71 4.00 2.27 5.40
N LEU A 72 4.50 2.16 4.17
CA LEU A 72 4.54 3.22 3.16
C LEU A 72 3.33 3.06 2.22
N MET A 73 2.31 3.90 2.44
CA MET A 73 1.02 3.75 1.76
C MET A 73 1.09 4.14 0.28
N THR A 74 0.20 3.57 -0.53
CA THR A 74 0.00 3.94 -1.93
C THR A 74 -1.47 4.16 -2.26
N LEU A 75 -1.75 4.88 -3.36
CA LEU A 75 -3.09 4.96 -3.96
C LEU A 75 -3.24 4.03 -5.16
N PHE A 76 -4.43 3.48 -5.34
CA PHE A 76 -4.86 2.79 -6.55
C PHE A 76 -5.29 3.84 -7.59
N LEU A 77 -4.63 3.88 -8.75
CA LEU A 77 -5.03 4.77 -9.84
C LEU A 77 -6.26 4.23 -10.57
N THR A 78 -7.26 5.09 -10.75
CA THR A 78 -8.48 4.82 -11.51
C THR A 78 -8.68 5.91 -12.58
N ASN A 79 -9.62 5.71 -13.50
CA ASN A 79 -10.00 6.77 -14.45
C ASN A 79 -10.68 7.98 -13.78
N GLN A 80 -10.99 7.90 -12.48
CA GLN A 80 -11.57 8.99 -11.70
C GLN A 80 -10.55 9.70 -10.82
N THR A 81 -9.29 9.20 -10.75
CA THR A 81 -8.24 9.86 -9.99
C THR A 81 -7.93 11.22 -10.59
N THR A 82 -8.03 12.28 -9.78
CA THR A 82 -7.75 13.66 -10.18
C THR A 82 -6.39 14.13 -9.67
N PRO A 83 -5.78 15.18 -10.27
CA PRO A 83 -4.58 15.81 -9.73
C PRO A 83 -4.74 16.28 -8.28
N ARG A 84 -5.96 16.66 -7.88
CA ARG A 84 -6.28 17.07 -6.51
C ARG A 84 -6.13 15.89 -5.54
N ASP A 85 -6.63 14.71 -5.90
CA ASP A 85 -6.49 13.51 -5.07
C ASP A 85 -5.02 13.18 -4.81
N ILE A 86 -4.16 13.34 -5.83
CA ILE A 86 -2.71 13.13 -5.72
C ILE A 86 -2.08 14.14 -4.76
N ALA A 87 -2.45 15.43 -4.87
CA ALA A 87 -1.93 16.47 -4.00
C ALA A 87 -2.34 16.26 -2.53
N GLU A 88 -3.61 15.92 -2.28
CA GLU A 88 -4.13 15.63 -0.94
C GLU A 88 -3.48 14.37 -0.34
N ALA A 89 -3.32 13.31 -1.15
CA ALA A 89 -2.66 12.09 -0.72
C ALA A 89 -1.18 12.31 -0.37
N LYS A 90 -0.47 13.12 -1.17
CA LYS A 90 0.92 13.47 -0.88
C LYS A 90 1.05 14.24 0.43
N GLN A 91 0.15 15.19 0.70
CA GLN A 91 0.10 15.93 1.97
C GLN A 91 -0.20 15.00 3.16
N ALA A 92 -1.02 13.97 2.97
CA ALA A 92 -1.32 12.95 3.97
C ALA A 92 -0.20 11.91 4.18
N GLY A 93 0.92 11.99 3.44
CA GLY A 93 2.05 11.09 3.58
C GLY A 93 1.97 9.82 2.73
N VAL A 94 1.09 9.76 1.73
CA VAL A 94 1.10 8.68 0.73
C VAL A 94 2.40 8.76 -0.09
N THR A 95 3.07 7.62 -0.24
CA THR A 95 4.42 7.55 -0.83
C THR A 95 4.38 7.47 -2.35
N ALA A 96 3.45 6.69 -2.92
CA ALA A 96 3.37 6.44 -4.35
C ALA A 96 1.94 6.15 -4.81
N CYS A 97 1.75 6.02 -6.12
CA CYS A 97 0.52 5.52 -6.72
C CYS A 97 0.82 4.23 -7.48
N LYS A 98 -0.17 3.34 -7.56
CA LYS A 98 -0.08 2.06 -8.25
C LYS A 98 -1.09 2.01 -9.39
N LEU A 99 -0.56 1.86 -10.60
CA LEU A 99 -1.33 1.55 -11.79
C LEU A 99 -1.57 0.04 -11.87
N TYR A 100 -2.83 -0.34 -12.06
CA TYR A 100 -3.23 -1.68 -12.47
C TYR A 100 -3.89 -1.56 -13.85
N PRO A 101 -3.55 -2.41 -14.83
CA PRO A 101 -4.32 -2.48 -16.08
C PRO A 101 -5.69 -3.10 -15.82
N ALA A 102 -6.74 -2.55 -16.44
CA ALA A 102 -8.09 -3.08 -16.34
C ALA A 102 -8.15 -4.54 -16.82
N GLY A 103 -8.74 -5.44 -16.02
CA GLY A 103 -8.89 -6.86 -16.33
C GLY A 103 -7.62 -7.73 -16.19
N ALA A 104 -6.47 -7.16 -15.79
CA ALA A 104 -5.21 -7.90 -15.72
C ALA A 104 -4.96 -8.63 -14.38
N THR A 105 -5.71 -8.31 -13.32
CA THR A 105 -5.54 -8.95 -12.00
C THR A 105 -6.78 -8.83 -11.11
N THR A 106 -6.76 -9.47 -9.94
CA THR A 106 -7.85 -9.46 -8.94
C THR A 106 -8.28 -8.03 -8.58
N ASN A 107 -9.58 -7.74 -8.64
CA ASN A 107 -10.22 -6.44 -8.33
C ASN A 107 -9.84 -5.27 -9.26
N SER A 108 -9.48 -5.54 -10.52
CA SER A 108 -9.10 -4.51 -11.50
C SER A 108 -10.27 -3.93 -12.32
N ASP A 109 -11.51 -4.10 -11.88
CA ASP A 109 -12.66 -3.54 -12.61
C ASP A 109 -12.70 -2.00 -12.57
N ALA A 110 -12.11 -1.41 -11.54
CA ALA A 110 -11.95 0.04 -11.37
C ALA A 110 -10.69 0.61 -12.06
N ALA A 111 -9.89 -0.23 -12.72
CA ALA A 111 -8.60 0.19 -13.27
C ALA A 111 -8.70 1.02 -14.56
N VAL A 112 -7.56 1.62 -14.89
CA VAL A 112 -7.41 2.63 -15.93
C VAL A 112 -7.55 2.01 -17.32
N LYS A 113 -8.27 2.68 -18.22
CA LYS A 113 -8.43 2.30 -19.63
C LYS A 113 -7.46 3.11 -20.50
N GLY A 114 -6.17 2.75 -20.46
CA GLY A 114 -5.10 3.44 -21.18
C GLY A 114 -4.43 4.56 -20.37
N ILE A 115 -3.10 4.64 -20.41
CA ILE A 115 -2.32 5.56 -19.55
C ILE A 115 -2.55 7.03 -19.91
N GLU A 116 -2.96 7.31 -21.14
CA GLU A 116 -3.25 8.65 -21.66
C GLU A 116 -4.41 9.31 -20.91
N ALA A 117 -5.36 8.52 -20.40
CA ALA A 117 -6.47 9.03 -19.60
C ALA A 117 -6.03 9.58 -18.22
N LEU A 118 -4.78 9.33 -17.81
CA LEU A 118 -4.21 9.83 -16.55
C LEU A 118 -3.36 11.10 -16.73
N TYR A 119 -3.20 11.60 -17.95
CA TYR A 119 -2.44 12.81 -18.17
C TYR A 119 -3.20 14.01 -17.60
N PRO A 120 -2.52 14.96 -16.93
CA PRO A 120 -3.15 16.10 -16.27
C PRO A 120 -3.75 17.12 -17.24
#